data_AF-A0A0P9PV91-F1
#
_entry.id   AF-A0A0P9PV91-F1
#
_cell.length_a   1.000
_cell.length_b   1.000
_cell.length_c   1.000
_cell.angle_alpha   90.00
_cell.angle_beta   90.00
_cell.angle_gamma   90.00
#
_symmetry.space_group_name_H-M   'P 1'
#
loop_
_entity.id
_entity.type
_entity.pdbx_description
1 polymer ?
#
loop_
_entity_poly.entity_id
_entity_poly.type
_entity_poly.pdbx_seq_one_letter_code
_entity_poly.pdbx_strand_id
1 'polypeptide(L)' 'MIFFGGGYRMSAFMQIAQNTDPDAELWITMEGWDGAVHQTSIPLQQASPSTVAWLKKQGAQP' A
#
# COMPACT_ATOMS: atom_id res chain seq x y z
N MET A 1 1.16 -11.75 -0.16
CA MET A 1 1.11 -11.04 1.13
C MET A 1 0.04 -11.70 1.97
N ILE A 2 0.27 -11.91 3.28
CA ILE A 2 -0.74 -12.45 4.20
C ILE A 2 -1.11 -11.32 5.16
N PHE A 3 -2.41 -11.18 5.42
CA PHE A 3 -2.93 -10.22 6.40
C PHE A 3 -2.95 -10.86 7.79
N PHE A 4 -2.66 -10.07 8.83
CA PHE A 4 -2.58 -10.51 10.22
C PHE A 4 -3.52 -9.70 11.10
N GLY A 5 -4.27 -10.34 12.00
CA GLY A 5 -5.16 -9.66 12.94
C GLY A 5 -6.48 -10.40 13.17
N GLY A 6 -7.42 -9.76 13.85
CA GLY A 6 -8.78 -10.30 14.04
C GLY A 6 -9.62 -10.16 12.76
N GLY A 7 -10.68 -10.97 12.62
CA GLY A 7 -11.45 -11.07 11.36
C GLY A 7 -11.96 -9.74 10.75
N TYR A 8 -12.21 -8.72 11.57
CA TYR A 8 -12.67 -7.39 11.11
C TYR A 8 -11.57 -6.32 11.10
N ARG A 9 -10.34 -6.67 11.47
CA ARG A 9 -9.20 -5.76 11.56
C ARG A 9 -7.91 -6.54 11.30
N MET A 10 -7.62 -6.70 10.02
CA MET A 10 -6.39 -7.32 9.57
C MET A 10 -5.48 -6.28 8.93
N SER A 11 -4.18 -6.42 9.14
CA SER A 11 -3.15 -5.52 8.65
C SER A 11 -2.11 -6.29 7.87
N ALA A 12 -1.49 -5.63 6.90
CA ALA A 12 -0.32 -6.15 6.22
C ALA A 12 0.74 -5.05 6.10
N PHE A 13 1.99 -5.48 6.00
CA PHE A 13 3.12 -4.58 5.85
C PHE A 13 3.79 -4.83 4.51
N MET A 14 4.15 -3.73 3.84
CA MET A 14 4.84 -3.75 2.56
C MET A 14 5.98 -2.74 2.60
N GLN A 15 7.13 -3.11 2.03
CA GLN A 15 8.20 -2.15 1.82
C GLN A 15 7.94 -1.37 0.54
N ILE A 16 8.18 -0.06 0.59
CA ILE A 16 8.10 0.85 -0.56
C ILE A 16 9.52 1.12 -1.03
N ALA A 17 9.81 0.83 -2.30
CA ALA A 17 11.13 1.08 -2.87
C ALA A 17 11.41 2.59 -2.96
N GLN A 18 12.66 3.01 -2.79
CA GLN A 18 13.02 4.44 -2.80
C GLN A 18 12.76 5.12 -4.15
N ASN A 19 12.80 4.37 -5.25
CA ASN A 19 12.52 4.83 -6.61
C ASN A 19 11.03 4.68 -6.99
N THR A 20 10.14 4.43 -6.02
CA THR A 20 8.69 4.37 -6.28
C THR A 20 8.21 5.75 -6.72
N ASP A 21 7.40 5.79 -7.77
CA ASP A 21 6.76 7.02 -8.23
C ASP A 21 5.85 7.58 -7.11
N PRO A 22 6.00 8.86 -6.71
CA PRO A 22 5.14 9.50 -5.70
C PRO A 22 3.63 9.45 -6.03
N ASP A 23 3.28 9.34 -7.31
CA ASP A 23 1.89 9.28 -7.79
C ASP A 23 1.41 7.82 -8.04
N ALA A 24 2.21 6.83 -7.63
CA ALA A 24 1.84 5.42 -7.72
C ALA A 24 0.57 5.07 -6.91
N GLU A 25 -0.06 3.97 -7.29
CA GLU A 25 -1.22 3.42 -6.60
C GLU A 25 -0.93 2.04 -6.00
N LEU A 26 -1.58 1.76 -4.87
CA LEU A 26 -1.61 0.45 -4.23
C LEU A 26 -2.78 -0.36 -4.78
N TRP A 27 -2.46 -1.43 -5.50
CA TRP A 27 -3.44 -2.41 -5.97
C TRP A 27 -3.61 -3.51 -4.94
N ILE A 28 -4.83 -3.66 -4.43
CA ILE A 28 -5.15 -4.66 -3.41
C ILE A 28 -6.20 -5.61 -3.98
N THR A 29 -5.88 -6.90 -3.98
CA THR A 29 -6.86 -7.99 -4.15
C THR A 29 -6.91 -8.77 -2.85
N MET A 30 -8.11 -8.94 -2.31
CA MET A 30 -8.36 -9.69 -1.09
C MET A 30 -9.34 -10.82 -1.38
N GLU A 31 -8.95 -12.04 -1.01
CA GLU A 31 -9.77 -13.24 -1.12
C GLU A 31 -10.14 -13.71 0.28
N GLY A 32 -11.44 -13.74 0.56
CA GLY A 32 -11.99 -14.34 1.77
C GLY A 32 -11.93 -15.86 1.69
N TRP A 33 -11.94 -16.52 2.85
CA TRP A 33 -11.96 -18.00 2.90
C TRP A 33 -13.28 -18.60 2.39
N ASP A 34 -14.31 -17.77 2.26
CA ASP A 34 -15.58 -18.07 1.61
C ASP A 34 -15.51 -17.97 0.07
N GLY A 35 -14.33 -17.62 -0.48
CA GLY A 35 -14.10 -17.44 -1.91
C GLY A 35 -14.54 -16.06 -2.45
N ALA A 36 -14.99 -15.13 -1.59
CA ALA A 36 -15.31 -13.78 -2.03
C ALA A 36 -14.03 -13.02 -2.41
N VAL A 37 -14.07 -12.33 -3.56
CA VAL A 37 -12.94 -11.52 -4.05
C VAL A 37 -13.31 -10.05 -4.03
N HIS A 38 -12.47 -9.23 -3.40
CA HIS A 38 -12.57 -7.78 -3.38
C HIS A 38 -11.31 -7.17 -3.97
N GLN A 39 -11.47 -6.22 -4.89
CA GLN A 39 -10.36 -5.53 -5.53
C GLN A 39 -10.53 -4.03 -5.42
N THR A 40 -9.43 -3.32 -5.18
CA THR A 40 -9.41 -1.86 -5.17
C THR A 40 -8.03 -1.32 -5.52
N SER A 41 -7.99 -0.06 -5.95
CA SER A 41 -6.79 0.74 -6.09
C SER A 41 -6.86 1.90 -5.09
N ILE A 42 -5.75 2.19 -4.41
CA ILE A 42 -5.64 3.29 -3.46
C ILE A 42 -4.42 4.13 -3.82
N PRO A 43 -4.57 5.42 -4.18
CA PRO A 43 -3.43 6.30 -4.40
C PRO A 43 -2.48 6.33 -3.19
N LEU A 44 -1.17 6.29 -3.43
CA LEU A 44 -0.19 6.27 -2.33
C LEU A 44 -0.31 7.51 -1.43
N GLN A 45 -0.67 8.65 -2.01
CA GLN A 45 -0.96 9.90 -1.29
C GLN A 45 -2.15 9.77 -0.31
N GLN A 46 -3.16 8.97 -0.65
CA GLN A 46 -4.29 8.69 0.23
C GLN A 46 -3.91 7.67 1.32
N ALA A 47 -3.14 6.64 0.94
CA ALA A 47 -2.72 5.59 1.87
C ALA A 47 -1.70 6.08 2.91
N SER A 48 -0.73 6.90 2.49
CA SER A 48 0.33 7.41 3.35
C SER A 48 0.94 8.73 2.83
N PRO A 49 0.42 9.88 3.28
CA PRO A 49 0.98 11.19 2.94
C PRO A 49 2.46 11.36 3.32
N SER A 50 2.89 10.75 4.44
CA SER A 50 4.27 10.81 4.91
C SER A 50 5.23 10.03 4.01
N THR A 51 4.80 8.90 3.47
CA THR A 51 5.60 8.11 2.51
C THR A 51 5.82 8.90 1.23
N VAL A 52 4.78 9.54 0.68
CA VAL A 52 4.91 10.40 -0.51
C VAL A 52 5.86 11.57 -0.24
N ALA A 53 5.74 12.22 0.93
CA ALA A 53 6.65 13.30 1.31
C ALA A 53 8.11 12.83 1.43
N TRP A 54 8.34 11.58 1.87
CA TRP A 54 9.66 10.97 1.92
C TRP A 54 10.18 10.64 0.52
N LEU A 55 9.37 10.02 -0.36
CA LEU A 55 9.75 9.70 -1.76
C LEU A 55 10.17 10.95 -2.55
N LYS A 56 9.42 12.05 -2.41
CA LYS A 56 9.75 13.34 -3.03
C LYS A 56 11.10 13.91 -2.59
N LYS A 57 11.57 13.56 -1.38
CA LYS A 57 12.90 13.93 -0.89
C LYS A 57 13.99 12.98 -1.39
N GLN A 58 13.69 11.69 -1.57
CA GLN A 58 14.64 10.71 -2.09
C GLN A 58 15.02 10.98 -3.55
N GLY A 59 14.05 11.39 -4.39
CA GLY A 59 14.33 11.84 -5.76
C GLY A 59 15.17 13.12 -5.86
N ALA A 60 15.47 13.79 -4.73
CA ALA A 60 16.38 14.92 -4.63
C ALA A 60 17.76 14.55 -4.07
N GLN A 61 18.00 13.27 -3.76
CA GLN A 61 19.34 12.78 -3.46
C GLN A 61 20.14 12.67 -4.77
N PRO A 62 21.36 13.25 -4.84
CA PRO A 62 22.18 13.32 -6.06
C PRO A 62 22.74 11.97 -6.50
#